data_AF-A0A2P5YEG8-F1
#
_entry.id   AF-A0A2P5YEG8-F1
#
_cell.length_a   1.000
_cell.length_b   1.000
_cell.length_c   1.000
_cell.angle_alpha   90.00
_cell.angle_beta   90.00
_cell.angle_gamma   90.00
#
_symmetry.space_group_name_H-M   'P 1'
#
loop_
_entity.id
_entity.type
_entity.pdbx_description
1 polymer ?
#
loop_
_entity_poly.entity_id
_entity_poly.type
_entity_poly.pdbx_seq_one_letter_code
_entity_poly.pdbx_strand_id
1 'polypeptide(L)' 'MALKVWGVFADLPITGKPTEVRMERGKGNPTGWIARVSTGQIPFEMEGVSLSNARQAVTLAAHKPCLSTKFVQWS' A
#
# COMPACT_ATOMS: atom_id res chain seq x y z
N MET A 1 8.27 22.61 -12.80
CA MET A 1 8.76 21.42 -12.09
C MET A 1 7.55 20.73 -11.50
N ALA A 2 7.09 19.63 -12.10
CA ALA A 2 5.84 18.97 -11.71
C ALA A 2 6.14 17.82 -10.74
N LEU A 3 5.38 17.75 -9.64
CA LEU A 3 5.45 16.62 -8.70
C LEU A 3 4.82 15.39 -9.35
N LYS A 4 5.52 14.26 -9.28
CA LYS A 4 5.01 12.97 -9.74
C LYS A 4 5.09 11.96 -8.61
N VAL A 5 4.02 11.19 -8.41
CA VAL A 5 3.92 10.16 -7.36
C VAL A 5 3.37 8.89 -7.97
N TRP A 6 3.97 7.75 -7.61
CA TRP A 6 3.57 6.41 -8.02
C TRP A 6 3.42 5.49 -6.81
N GLY A 7 2.63 4.42 -6.93
CA GLY A 7 2.52 3.42 -5.87
C GLY A 7 1.86 2.11 -6.30
N VAL A 8 1.80 1.14 -5.39
CA VAL A 8 1.23 -0.20 -5.64
C VAL A 8 -0.28 -0.13 -5.84
N PHE A 9 -0.79 -0.92 -6.78
CA PHE A 9 -2.22 -1.08 -7.03
C PHE A 9 -2.78 -2.29 -6.27
N ALA A 10 -4.00 -2.17 -5.74
CA ALA A 10 -4.69 -3.25 -5.04
C ALA A 10 -5.50 -4.09 -6.04
N ASP A 11 -4.96 -5.25 -6.41
CA ASP A 11 -5.47 -6.11 -7.48
C ASP A 11 -6.13 -7.40 -6.97
N LEU A 12 -5.89 -7.79 -5.71
CA LEU A 12 -6.39 -9.04 -5.16
C LEU A 12 -7.66 -8.83 -4.33
N PRO A 13 -8.79 -9.48 -4.65
CA PRO A 13 -10.02 -9.33 -3.88
C PRO A 13 -9.98 -10.13 -2.57
N ILE A 14 -10.35 -9.50 -1.47
CA ILE A 14 -10.68 -10.15 -0.20
C ILE A 14 -12.16 -10.48 -0.19
N THR A 15 -12.51 -11.70 0.21
CA THR A 15 -13.90 -12.13 0.42
C THR A 15 -14.23 -12.27 1.89
N GLY A 16 -15.45 -11.90 2.29
CA GLY A 16 -15.95 -12.04 3.65
C GLY A 16 -17.36 -12.61 3.70
N LYS A 17 -17.67 -13.36 4.76
CA LYS A 17 -19.05 -13.75 5.09
C LYS A 17 -19.65 -12.72 6.06
N PRO A 18 -20.96 -12.46 6.00
CA PRO A 18 -21.64 -11.67 7.03
C PRO A 18 -21.49 -12.31 8.42
N THR A 19 -21.53 -11.52 9.47
CA THR A 19 -21.32 -12.00 10.85
C THR A 19 -22.38 -13.00 11.33
N GLU A 20 -23.58 -12.99 10.74
CA GLU A 20 -24.75 -13.76 11.21
C GLU A 20 -24.83 -15.20 10.64
N VAL A 21 -24.00 -15.57 9.65
CA VAL A 21 -24.15 -16.86 8.96
C VAL A 21 -23.23 -17.97 9.50
N ARG A 22 -23.73 -19.20 9.54
CA ARG A 22 -22.91 -20.39 9.85
C ARG A 22 -21.89 -20.66 8.72
N MET A 23 -20.79 -21.34 9.07
CA MET A 23 -19.60 -21.50 8.21
C MET A 23 -19.79 -22.41 6.97
N GLU A 24 -20.93 -23.07 6.81
CA GLU A 24 -21.12 -24.19 5.87
C GLU A 24 -21.32 -23.76 4.40
N ARG A 25 -21.88 -22.57 4.11
CA ARG A 25 -22.30 -22.16 2.74
C ARG A 25 -21.18 -21.57 1.85
N GLY A 26 -20.09 -22.28 1.62
CA GLY A 26 -19.10 -21.92 0.59
C GLY A 26 -18.29 -20.64 0.86
N LYS A 27 -17.75 -19.97 -0.18
CA LYS A 27 -16.94 -18.73 -0.06
C LYS A 27 -17.84 -17.49 -0.07
N GLY A 28 -17.48 -16.46 0.70
CA GLY A 28 -18.24 -15.20 0.78
C GLY A 28 -18.05 -14.29 -0.45
N ASN A 29 -18.81 -13.19 -0.49
CA ASN A 29 -18.67 -12.17 -1.54
C ASN A 29 -17.41 -11.31 -1.32
N PRO A 30 -16.85 -10.69 -2.38
CA PRO A 30 -15.78 -9.72 -2.23
C PRO A 30 -16.18 -8.53 -1.34
N THR A 31 -15.36 -8.21 -0.35
CA THR A 31 -15.58 -7.12 0.62
C THR A 31 -14.50 -6.04 0.55
N GLY A 32 -13.36 -6.30 -0.11
CA GLY A 32 -12.28 -5.33 -0.25
C GLY A 32 -11.21 -5.81 -1.22
N TRP A 33 -10.18 -4.99 -1.39
CA TRP A 33 -9.02 -5.26 -2.24
C TRP A 33 -7.75 -5.10 -1.44
N ILE A 34 -6.75 -5.92 -1.74
CA ILE A 34 -5.41 -5.81 -1.18
C ILE A 34 -4.37 -5.85 -2.28
N ALA A 35 -3.23 -5.23 -1.96
CA ALA A 35 -2.01 -5.37 -2.73
C ALA A 35 -1.07 -6.31 -1.98
N ARG A 36 -0.49 -7.28 -2.67
CA ARG A 36 0.60 -8.07 -2.12
C ARG A 36 1.87 -7.23 -2.13
N VAL A 37 2.47 -7.02 -0.96
CA VAL A 37 3.76 -6.33 -0.82
C VAL A 37 4.81 -7.31 -0.34
N SER A 38 5.88 -7.50 -1.13
CA SER A 38 6.99 -8.38 -0.80
C SER A 38 8.20 -7.59 -0.28
N THR A 39 9.09 -8.25 0.47
CA THR A 39 10.34 -7.64 0.94
C THR A 39 11.17 -7.13 -0.25
N GLY A 40 11.63 -5.88 -0.17
CA GLY A 40 12.42 -5.23 -1.23
C GLY A 40 11.58 -4.54 -2.32
N GLN A 41 10.26 -4.68 -2.30
CA GLN A 41 9.37 -3.93 -3.19
C GLN A 41 9.30 -2.46 -2.76
N ILE A 42 9.24 -1.55 -3.74
CA ILE A 42 9.08 -0.10 -3.52
C ILE A 42 7.58 0.23 -3.61
N PRO A 43 6.89 0.51 -2.49
CA PRO A 43 5.45 0.70 -2.51
C PRO A 43 5.01 2.10 -2.94
N PHE A 44 5.89 3.09 -2.80
CA PHE A 44 5.67 4.48 -3.17
C PHE A 44 6.95 5.07 -3.76
N GLU A 45 6.81 5.87 -4.80
CA GLU A 45 7.90 6.62 -5.42
C GLU A 45 7.47 8.05 -5.71
N MET A 46 8.40 9.01 -5.58
CA MET A 46 8.13 10.42 -5.85
C MET A 46 9.29 11.10 -6.56
N GLU A 47 8.97 12.01 -7.47
CA GLU A 47 9.93 12.78 -8.27
C GLU A 47 9.51 14.26 -8.31
N GLY A 48 10.48 15.16 -8.48
CA GLY A 48 10.22 16.58 -8.70
C GLY A 48 10.15 17.44 -7.43
N VAL A 49 10.70 16.96 -6.31
CA VAL A 49 10.80 17.70 -5.02
C VAL A 49 12.22 17.69 -4.47
N SER A 50 12.53 18.63 -3.58
CA SER A 50 13.80 18.64 -2.85
C SER A 50 13.92 17.41 -1.94
N LEU A 51 15.15 16.94 -1.72
CA LEU A 51 15.45 15.79 -0.86
C LEU A 51 14.88 15.96 0.56
N SER A 52 14.95 17.17 1.13
CA SER A 52 14.42 17.48 2.47
C SER A 52 12.92 17.20 2.55
N ASN A 53 12.17 17.68 1.56
CA ASN A 53 10.73 17.56 1.52
C ASN A 53 10.31 16.12 1.19
N ALA A 54 11.04 15.47 0.28
CA ALA A 54 10.83 14.06 -0.05
C ALA A 54 11.00 13.17 1.19
N ARG A 55 12.08 13.36 1.95
CA ARG A 55 12.37 12.59 3.15
C ARG A 55 11.27 12.78 4.21
N GLN A 56 10.87 14.02 4.47
CA GLN A 56 9.80 14.31 5.42
C GLN A 56 8.46 13.69 4.99
N ALA A 57 8.09 13.82 3.71
CA ALA A 57 6.85 13.26 3.18
C ALA A 57 6.82 11.73 3.27
N VAL A 58 7.92 11.05 2.90
CA VAL A 58 8.01 9.58 2.97
C VAL A 58 8.00 9.10 4.42
N THR A 59 8.65 9.82 5.36
CA THR A 59 8.56 9.49 6.79
C THR A 59 7.12 9.58 7.30
N LEU A 60 6.37 10.61 6.93
CA LEU A 60 4.95 10.73 7.28
C LEU A 60 4.11 9.62 6.66
N ALA A 61 4.39 9.26 5.39
CA ALA A 61 3.71 8.18 4.71
C ALA A 61 3.98 6.82 5.34
N ALA A 62 5.20 6.58 5.85
CA ALA A 62 5.61 5.33 6.50
C ALA A 62 4.82 4.98 7.76
N HIS A 63 4.17 5.96 8.41
CA HIS A 63 3.34 5.72 9.59
C HIS A 63 1.93 5.19 9.29
N LYS A 64 1.50 5.20 8.03
CA LYS A 64 0.16 4.76 7.61
C LYS A 64 0.05 3.27 7.26
N PRO A 65 1.00 2.65 6.52
CA PRO A 65 0.89 1.24 6.17
C PRO A 65 1.20 0.33 7.37
N CYS A 66 0.68 -0.89 7.35
CA CYS A 66 0.90 -1.91 8.39
C CYS A 66 2.28 -2.57 8.35
N LEU A 67 3.26 -1.96 7.68
CA LEU A 67 4.57 -2.55 7.36
C LEU A 67 5.67 -1.53 7.66
N SER A 68 6.84 -1.99 8.10
CA SER A 68 8.02 -1.14 8.22
C SER A 68 8.62 -0.87 6.85
N THR A 69 8.79 0.41 6.51
CA THR A 69 9.36 0.86 5.23
C THR A 69 10.69 1.59 5.45
N LYS A 70 11.59 1.52 4.47
CA LYS A 70 12.85 2.28 4.46
C LYS A 70 12.85 3.29 3.32
N PHE A 71 13.41 4.47 3.58
CA PHE A 71 13.66 5.46 2.53
C PHE A 71 14.83 4.98 1.65
N VAL A 72 14.63 4.98 0.34
CA VAL A 72 15.63 4.63 -0.67
C VAL A 72 15.66 5.75 -1.69
N GLN A 73 16.84 6.04 -2.23
CA GLN A 73 17.05 7.00 -3.30
C GLN A 73 17.87 6.34 -4.41
N TRP A 74 17.61 6.76 -5.65
CA TRP A 74 18.45 6.41 -6.79
C TRP A 74 19.83 7.07 -6.63
N SER A 75 20.89 6.38 -7.01
CA SER A 75 22.25 6.93 -7.06
C SER A 75 22.52 7.61 -8.40
#